data_AF-A0A959RR81-F1
#
_entry.id   AF-A0A959RR81-F1
#
_cell.length_a   1.000
_cell.length_b   1.000
_cell.length_c   1.000
_cell.angle_alpha   90.00
_cell.angle_beta   90.00
_cell.angle_gamma   90.00
#
_symmetry.space_group_name_H-M   'P 1'
#
loop_
_entity.id
_entity.type
_entity.pdbx_description
1 polymer ?
#
loop_
_entity_poly.entity_id
_entity_poly.type
_entity_poly.pdbx_seq_one_letter_code
_entity_poly.pdbx_strand_id
1 'polypeptide(L)'
;MTKYFLIVFLFLYIHVQAQDDFKIISSSPNKLVVEYTPNYLDTTLTKINSETYRNLILKHSSTLEDSVGMPALPQRIFNVGVPNEFGNNIQILNSSFKTLKGNIKPTPNVKKVNELPQFIYTKSVEYYNHQNRELLEFGDYGKVRDLGVQNIVVNPIQFDAEKSEIRLLTKLVFQVNIAVNNKSGGNKVEEIASDVVINKDVAKYFGSQIKLSKQSVQNSVLANGDWYKFEAPAEGIYKIDKTYLAELGIPIASVDPRTIKIYNNGGYILPWAVTADRPVDLVENAIFISGEEDGNFGDADYILFYGRGVDFWEYNSVSKRITRNKHWYSKKNYYWITFGGETGKRMSIQNNNTNSPGLNQTSTLAYKFKDDDNQNLMSTGLLYVDDNYTTSMKSITYTNTLNEIIPDSTINYTFQFVNGQRLGSNLLTIDENNNRIFSTPLAGASGNYVDYKYGVLYRKFA
;
A
#
# COMPACT_ATOMS: atom_id res chain seq x y z
N MET A 1 -18.16 -26.58 68.72
CA MET A 1 -17.79 -27.32 67.49
C MET A 1 -18.67 -26.82 66.36
N THR A 2 -18.02 -26.44 65.26
CA THR A 2 -18.39 -25.31 64.41
C THR A 2 -19.33 -25.73 63.27
N LYS A 3 -20.45 -25.01 63.10
CA LYS A 3 -21.37 -25.16 61.97
C LYS A 3 -20.82 -24.40 60.77
N TYR A 4 -20.49 -25.10 59.67
CA TYR A 4 -20.06 -24.47 58.43
C TYR A 4 -21.28 -24.00 57.62
N PHE A 5 -21.32 -22.71 57.34
CA PHE A 5 -22.31 -22.06 56.49
C PHE A 5 -21.70 -21.93 55.09
N LEU A 6 -22.21 -22.68 54.11
CA LEU A 6 -21.75 -22.60 52.72
C LEU A 6 -22.56 -21.52 52.00
N ILE A 7 -21.95 -20.35 51.77
CA ILE A 7 -22.52 -19.29 50.95
C ILE A 7 -22.11 -19.55 49.49
N VAL A 8 -23.07 -19.94 48.65
CA VAL A 8 -22.88 -20.07 47.20
C VAL A 8 -23.10 -18.70 46.56
N PHE A 9 -22.03 -18.05 46.12
CA PHE A 9 -22.11 -16.85 45.28
C PHE A 9 -22.41 -17.28 43.83
N LEU A 10 -23.64 -17.07 43.39
CA LEU A 10 -24.03 -17.19 41.99
C LEU A 10 -23.59 -15.92 41.24
N PHE A 11 -22.38 -15.91 40.68
CA PHE A 11 -21.96 -14.85 39.75
C PHE A 11 -22.67 -15.03 38.41
N LEU A 12 -23.75 -14.27 38.20
CA LEU A 12 -24.32 -14.06 36.87
C LEU A 12 -23.34 -13.19 36.06
N TYR A 13 -22.48 -13.85 35.28
CA TYR A 13 -21.73 -13.20 34.21
C TYR A 13 -22.70 -12.85 33.08
N ILE A 14 -23.25 -11.63 33.12
CA ILE A 14 -23.94 -11.05 31.96
C ILE A 14 -22.84 -10.58 31.01
N HIS A 15 -22.51 -11.39 30.00
CA HIS A 15 -21.83 -10.88 28.82
C HIS A 15 -22.80 -9.97 28.08
N VAL A 16 -22.71 -8.66 28.32
CA VAL A 16 -23.25 -7.66 27.40
C VAL A 16 -22.34 -7.69 26.18
N GLN A 17 -22.59 -8.61 25.24
CA GLN A 17 -22.02 -8.46 23.92
C GLN A 17 -22.56 -7.14 23.34
N ALA A 18 -21.66 -6.30 22.83
CA ALA A 18 -22.06 -5.12 22.08
C ALA A 18 -22.99 -5.59 20.96
N GLN A 19 -24.24 -5.15 20.97
CA GLN A 19 -25.20 -5.51 19.94
C GLN A 19 -24.68 -4.96 18.61
N ASP A 20 -24.41 -5.86 17.66
CA ASP A 20 -24.08 -5.50 16.28
C ASP A 20 -25.22 -4.65 15.71
N ASP A 21 -24.90 -3.71 14.82
CA ASP A 21 -25.88 -2.84 14.19
C ASP A 21 -26.78 -3.60 13.19
N PHE A 22 -26.53 -4.89 12.97
CA PHE A 22 -27.32 -5.76 12.11
C PHE A 22 -27.45 -7.18 12.67
N LYS A 23 -28.40 -7.93 12.13
CA LYS A 23 -28.63 -9.35 12.38
C LYS A 23 -28.88 -10.06 11.06
N ILE A 24 -28.22 -11.20 10.86
CA ILE A 24 -28.51 -12.08 9.72
C ILE A 24 -29.76 -12.89 10.06
N ILE A 25 -30.82 -12.71 9.28
CA ILE A 25 -32.07 -13.47 9.42
C ILE A 25 -31.92 -14.84 8.76
N SER A 26 -31.32 -14.88 7.56
CA SER A 26 -31.01 -16.13 6.87
C SER A 26 -29.82 -15.95 5.93
N SER A 27 -29.00 -16.99 5.79
CA SER A 27 -27.88 -17.03 4.86
C SER A 27 -27.85 -18.40 4.19
N SER A 28 -27.89 -18.41 2.86
CA SER A 28 -27.84 -19.60 2.00
C SER A 28 -27.05 -19.27 0.73
N PRO A 29 -26.60 -20.27 -0.05
CA PRO A 29 -25.81 -20.04 -1.27
C PRO A 29 -26.38 -19.01 -2.25
N ASN A 30 -27.71 -18.90 -2.32
CA ASN A 30 -28.38 -18.07 -3.33
C ASN A 30 -29.12 -16.87 -2.71
N LYS A 31 -29.08 -16.73 -1.38
CA LYS A 31 -29.91 -15.74 -0.68
C LYS A 31 -29.33 -15.38 0.68
N LEU A 32 -29.25 -14.09 0.95
CA LEU A 32 -28.94 -13.49 2.24
C LEU A 32 -30.07 -12.53 2.63
N VAL A 33 -30.55 -12.62 3.87
CA VAL A 33 -31.53 -11.68 4.42
C VAL A 33 -30.96 -11.06 5.69
N VAL A 34 -30.93 -9.74 5.74
CA VAL A 34 -30.31 -8.95 6.81
C VAL A 34 -31.34 -7.99 7.39
N GLU A 35 -31.40 -7.95 8.72
CA GLU A 35 -32.04 -6.87 9.47
C GLU A 35 -30.98 -5.90 9.95
N TYR A 36 -31.07 -4.64 9.54
CA TYR A 36 -30.19 -3.55 9.94
C TYR A 36 -30.94 -2.56 10.82
N THR A 37 -30.34 -2.22 11.97
CA THR A 37 -30.84 -1.23 12.94
C THR A 37 -29.77 -0.14 13.10
N PRO A 38 -29.89 1.00 12.39
CA PRO A 38 -28.91 2.09 12.48
C PRO A 38 -28.71 2.60 13.91
N ASN A 39 -27.44 2.77 14.30
CA ASN A 39 -27.07 3.37 15.58
C ASN A 39 -26.50 4.78 15.37
N TYR A 40 -27.33 5.79 15.61
CA TYR A 40 -26.94 7.20 15.53
C TYR A 40 -26.33 7.65 16.87
N LEU A 41 -25.02 7.89 16.88
CA LEU A 41 -24.24 8.28 18.05
C LEU A 41 -24.46 9.74 18.45
N ASP A 42 -24.75 10.61 17.48
CA ASP A 42 -25.07 12.02 17.71
C ASP A 42 -26.17 12.46 16.75
N THR A 43 -27.23 13.04 17.32
CA THR A 43 -28.33 13.69 16.59
C THR A 43 -28.62 15.09 17.13
N THR A 44 -27.70 15.67 17.91
CA THR A 44 -27.84 16.98 18.55
C THR A 44 -27.73 18.14 17.56
N LEU A 45 -28.11 19.34 17.99
CA LEU A 45 -27.95 20.56 17.20
C LEU A 45 -26.61 21.21 17.51
N THR A 46 -25.91 21.66 16.48
CA THR A 46 -24.70 22.46 16.57
C THR A 46 -24.88 23.77 15.81
N LYS A 47 -24.22 24.84 16.27
CA LYS A 47 -24.21 26.12 15.58
C LYS A 47 -22.87 26.30 14.90
N ILE A 48 -22.88 26.53 13.58
CA ILE A 48 -21.69 26.81 12.80
C ILE A 48 -21.92 28.14 12.11
N ASN A 49 -21.03 29.10 12.38
CA ASN A 49 -21.24 30.50 12.04
C ASN A 49 -22.55 31.02 12.66
N SER A 50 -23.54 31.37 11.83
CA SER A 50 -24.86 31.85 12.25
C SER A 50 -25.99 30.84 12.03
N GLU A 51 -25.69 29.66 11.48
CA GLU A 51 -26.70 28.65 11.15
C GLU A 51 -26.65 27.44 12.11
N THR A 52 -27.83 26.88 12.36
CA THR A 52 -27.98 25.68 13.18
C THR A 52 -28.09 24.45 12.28
N TYR A 53 -27.22 23.48 12.54
CA TYR A 53 -27.17 22.19 11.87
C TYR A 53 -27.44 21.06 12.86
N ARG A 54 -27.91 19.93 12.35
CA ARG A 54 -27.99 18.69 13.11
C ARG A 54 -26.73 17.87 12.85
N ASN A 55 -26.04 17.47 13.92
CA ASN A 55 -25.00 16.47 13.83
C ASN A 55 -25.64 15.13 13.49
N LEU A 56 -25.03 14.36 12.59
CA LEU A 56 -25.49 13.04 12.22
C LEU A 56 -24.29 12.11 12.18
N ILE A 57 -23.95 11.56 13.34
CA ILE A 57 -22.88 10.57 13.46
C ILE A 57 -23.52 9.20 13.49
N LEU A 58 -23.23 8.38 12.49
CA LEU A 58 -23.71 7.01 12.38
C LEU A 58 -22.58 6.03 12.72
N LYS A 59 -22.84 5.06 13.60
CA LYS A 59 -21.86 4.02 13.93
C LYS A 59 -21.57 3.17 12.68
N HIS A 60 -20.30 2.84 12.47
CA HIS A 60 -19.81 2.09 11.30
C HIS A 60 -20.13 2.75 9.95
N SER A 61 -20.32 4.07 9.94
CA SER A 61 -20.56 4.79 8.69
C SER A 61 -19.30 4.89 7.83
N SER A 62 -19.51 4.87 6.52
CA SER A 62 -18.61 5.44 5.54
C SER A 62 -19.16 6.80 5.11
N THR A 63 -18.30 7.72 4.71
CA THR A 63 -18.70 8.99 4.10
C THR A 63 -18.33 8.93 2.63
N LEU A 64 -19.30 9.18 1.77
CA LEU A 64 -18.99 9.40 0.37
C LEU A 64 -18.38 10.80 0.22
N GLU A 65 -17.39 10.94 -0.66
CA GLU A 65 -16.86 12.24 -1.06
C GLU A 65 -17.86 12.94 -1.99
N ASP A 66 -18.98 13.40 -1.44
CA ASP A 66 -19.87 14.32 -2.16
C ASP A 66 -19.17 15.66 -2.40
N SER A 67 -19.63 16.40 -3.42
CA SER A 67 -19.04 17.70 -3.74
C SER A 67 -19.09 18.64 -2.54
N VAL A 68 -18.04 19.44 -2.39
CA VAL A 68 -17.93 20.46 -1.33
C VAL A 68 -19.20 21.31 -1.31
N GLY A 69 -19.82 21.41 -0.12
CA GLY A 69 -21.02 22.21 0.10
C GLY A 69 -22.35 21.48 -0.06
N MET A 70 -22.38 20.25 -0.55
CA MET A 70 -23.57 19.38 -0.53
C MET A 70 -23.88 18.85 0.89
N PRO A 71 -25.09 18.35 1.20
CA PRO A 71 -25.39 17.80 2.53
C PRO A 71 -24.51 16.58 2.84
N ALA A 72 -23.83 16.56 3.99
CA ALA A 72 -22.98 15.44 4.36
C ALA A 72 -23.82 14.26 4.89
N LEU A 73 -24.10 13.30 4.03
CA LEU A 73 -24.96 12.15 4.31
C LEU A 73 -24.11 10.88 4.55
N PRO A 74 -23.93 10.42 5.79
CA PRO A 74 -23.22 9.16 6.06
C PRO A 74 -24.02 7.95 5.56
N GLN A 75 -23.29 6.97 5.02
CA GLN A 75 -23.81 5.70 4.51
C GLN A 75 -23.27 4.52 5.32
N ARG A 76 -23.91 3.35 5.22
CA ARG A 76 -23.44 2.10 5.82
C ARG A 76 -23.15 1.08 4.72
N ILE A 77 -21.94 0.51 4.69
CA ILE A 77 -21.53 -0.45 3.66
C ILE A 77 -21.41 -1.86 4.26
N PHE A 78 -22.14 -2.82 3.72
CA PHE A 78 -22.01 -4.23 4.05
C PHE A 78 -21.24 -4.97 2.96
N ASN A 79 -20.17 -5.66 3.34
CA ASN A 79 -19.44 -6.54 2.44
C ASN A 79 -20.15 -7.89 2.38
N VAL A 80 -20.60 -8.29 1.18
CA VAL A 80 -21.26 -9.57 0.95
C VAL A 80 -20.41 -10.40 -0.02
N GLY A 81 -20.06 -11.61 0.38
CA GLY A 81 -19.37 -12.55 -0.48
C GLY A 81 -20.31 -13.05 -1.57
N VAL A 82 -19.90 -12.91 -2.82
CA VAL A 82 -20.66 -13.34 -4.00
C VAL A 82 -19.76 -14.14 -4.95
N PRO A 83 -20.28 -15.14 -5.68
CA PRO A 83 -19.46 -15.93 -6.60
C PRO A 83 -19.00 -15.15 -7.84
N ASN A 84 -19.80 -14.16 -8.29
CA ASN A 84 -19.54 -13.34 -9.46
C ASN A 84 -20.07 -11.91 -9.23
N GLU A 85 -19.52 -10.94 -9.96
CA GLU A 85 -20.00 -9.55 -9.99
C GLU A 85 -21.45 -9.46 -10.52
N PHE A 86 -21.73 -10.19 -11.60
CA PHE A 86 -23.01 -10.09 -12.32
C PHE A 86 -24.04 -11.14 -11.88
N GLY A 87 -25.32 -10.78 -12.02
CA GLY A 87 -26.47 -11.66 -11.78
C GLY A 87 -27.03 -11.63 -10.35
N ASN A 88 -26.44 -10.81 -9.47
CA ASN A 88 -26.97 -10.58 -8.12
C ASN A 88 -28.11 -9.55 -8.17
N ASN A 89 -29.08 -9.64 -7.25
CA ASN A 89 -30.15 -8.64 -7.12
C ASN A 89 -30.42 -8.30 -5.65
N ILE A 90 -30.72 -7.04 -5.35
CA ILE A 90 -31.06 -6.55 -4.01
C ILE A 90 -32.51 -6.08 -3.95
N GLN A 91 -33.15 -6.27 -2.81
CA GLN A 91 -34.50 -5.76 -2.58
C GLN A 91 -34.74 -5.43 -1.12
N ILE A 92 -35.58 -4.42 -0.88
CA ILE A 92 -36.04 -4.03 0.45
C ILE A 92 -37.28 -4.86 0.77
N LEU A 93 -37.26 -5.59 1.88
CA LEU A 93 -38.41 -6.35 2.39
C LEU A 93 -39.25 -5.51 3.37
N ASN A 94 -38.60 -4.66 4.16
CA ASN A 94 -39.27 -3.76 5.11
C ASN A 94 -38.36 -2.57 5.45
N SER A 95 -38.95 -1.39 5.69
CA SER A 95 -38.21 -0.23 6.23
C SER A 95 -39.11 0.63 7.11
N SER A 96 -38.51 1.23 8.15
CA SER A 96 -39.20 2.20 9.02
C SER A 96 -38.31 3.40 9.29
N PHE A 97 -38.93 4.56 9.50
CA PHE A 97 -38.22 5.83 9.64
C PHE A 97 -38.77 6.64 10.83
N LYS A 98 -37.93 7.52 11.37
CA LYS A 98 -38.36 8.65 12.20
C LYS A 98 -37.96 9.96 11.53
N THR A 99 -38.76 11.00 11.71
CA THR A 99 -38.47 12.33 11.18
C THR A 99 -37.88 13.23 12.27
N LEU A 100 -36.84 13.97 11.92
CA LEU A 100 -36.26 15.04 12.71
C LEU A 100 -36.32 16.35 11.91
N LYS A 101 -36.32 17.48 12.62
CA LYS A 101 -36.24 18.82 12.02
C LYS A 101 -34.82 19.36 12.04
N GLY A 102 -34.47 20.20 11.07
CA GLY A 102 -33.19 20.90 10.99
C GLY A 102 -32.40 20.57 9.73
N ASN A 103 -31.36 21.36 9.50
CA ASN A 103 -30.49 21.22 8.34
C ASN A 103 -29.32 20.27 8.64
N ILE A 104 -28.81 19.59 7.61
CA ILE A 104 -27.61 18.76 7.72
C ILE A 104 -26.38 19.59 7.43
N LYS A 105 -25.29 19.37 8.17
CA LYS A 105 -24.02 20.04 7.90
C LYS A 105 -23.58 19.80 6.44
N PRO A 106 -23.14 20.83 5.69
CA PRO A 106 -22.60 20.60 4.36
C PRO A 106 -21.23 19.88 4.42
N THR A 107 -20.84 19.20 3.36
CA THR A 107 -19.49 18.66 3.17
C THR A 107 -18.50 19.82 3.20
N PRO A 108 -17.50 19.81 4.10
CA PRO A 108 -16.62 20.96 4.28
C PRO A 108 -15.67 21.14 3.11
N ASN A 109 -15.37 22.40 2.82
CA ASN A 109 -14.16 22.75 2.09
C ASN A 109 -12.97 22.68 3.06
N VAL A 110 -11.96 21.86 2.74
CA VAL A 110 -10.74 21.79 3.54
C VAL A 110 -9.76 22.83 3.01
N LYS A 111 -9.61 23.94 3.73
CA LYS A 111 -8.55 24.93 3.44
C LYS A 111 -7.36 24.72 4.36
N LYS A 112 -6.17 24.92 3.82
CA LYS A 112 -4.95 25.00 4.64
C LYS A 112 -4.82 26.42 5.17
N VAL A 113 -4.88 26.58 6.49
CA VAL A 113 -4.58 27.84 7.17
C VAL A 113 -3.45 27.56 8.16
N ASN A 114 -2.30 28.19 7.97
CA ASN A 114 -1.07 27.89 8.72
C ASN A 114 -0.71 26.40 8.68
N GLU A 115 -0.83 25.77 7.51
CA GLU A 115 -0.57 24.33 7.27
C GLU A 115 -1.51 23.35 8.00
N LEU A 116 -2.49 23.83 8.77
CA LEU A 116 -3.54 23.03 9.38
C LEU A 116 -4.75 22.88 8.44
N PRO A 117 -5.38 21.69 8.36
CA PRO A 117 -6.67 21.56 7.72
C PRO A 117 -7.73 22.28 8.56
N GLN A 118 -8.27 23.37 8.02
CA GLN A 118 -9.44 24.04 8.53
C GLN A 118 -10.65 23.64 7.69
N PHE A 119 -11.66 23.08 8.35
CA PHE A 119 -12.92 22.70 7.71
C PHE A 119 -13.88 23.90 7.66
N ILE A 120 -14.15 24.39 6.46
CA ILE A 120 -15.06 25.50 6.23
C ILE A 120 -16.37 24.95 5.70
N TYR A 121 -17.45 25.20 6.42
CA TYR A 121 -18.78 24.69 6.11
C TYR A 121 -19.59 25.79 5.39
N THR A 122 -19.79 25.63 4.09
CA THR A 122 -20.57 26.54 3.25
C THR A 122 -21.48 25.71 2.36
N LYS A 123 -22.78 26.00 2.36
CA LYS A 123 -23.74 25.31 1.49
C LYS A 123 -23.49 25.71 0.03
N SER A 124 -23.45 24.75 -0.87
CA SER A 124 -23.42 25.02 -2.30
C SER A 124 -24.84 25.31 -2.83
N VAL A 125 -24.95 25.69 -4.10
CA VAL A 125 -26.27 25.86 -4.74
C VAL A 125 -27.00 24.52 -4.82
N GLU A 126 -26.27 23.43 -5.04
CA GLU A 126 -26.75 22.06 -5.11
C GLU A 126 -27.22 21.53 -3.76
N TYR A 127 -26.88 22.19 -2.64
CA TYR A 127 -27.34 21.78 -1.32
C TYR A 127 -28.87 21.69 -1.22
N TYR A 128 -29.55 22.66 -1.84
CA TYR A 128 -31.01 22.74 -1.81
C TYR A 128 -31.68 21.84 -2.86
N ASN A 129 -30.96 21.51 -3.93
CA ASN A 129 -31.47 20.70 -5.05
C ASN A 129 -30.98 19.24 -5.01
N HIS A 130 -30.36 18.83 -3.90
CA HIS A 130 -29.79 17.50 -3.77
C HIS A 130 -30.88 16.43 -3.95
N GLN A 131 -30.54 15.36 -4.67
CA GLN A 131 -31.38 14.19 -4.79
C GLN A 131 -30.92 13.13 -3.79
N ASN A 132 -31.88 12.54 -3.07
CA ASN A 132 -31.59 11.43 -2.18
C ASN A 132 -31.21 10.19 -3.00
N ARG A 133 -30.17 9.50 -2.57
CA ARG A 133 -29.80 8.18 -3.12
C ARG A 133 -30.87 7.15 -2.78
N GLU A 134 -30.88 6.06 -3.54
CA GLU A 134 -31.70 4.91 -3.20
C GLU A 134 -31.34 4.40 -1.81
N LEU A 135 -32.34 3.96 -1.03
CA LEU A 135 -32.12 3.51 0.35
C LEU A 135 -31.13 2.33 0.42
N LEU A 136 -31.10 1.51 -0.63
CA LEU A 136 -30.30 0.30 -0.75
C LEU A 136 -29.80 0.20 -2.19
N GLU A 137 -28.49 0.19 -2.40
CA GLU A 137 -27.86 0.11 -3.73
C GLU A 137 -26.61 -0.80 -3.72
N PHE A 138 -26.16 -1.23 -4.90
CA PHE A 138 -24.86 -1.88 -5.03
C PHE A 138 -23.74 -0.84 -5.03
N GLY A 139 -22.66 -1.11 -4.31
CA GLY A 139 -21.40 -0.37 -4.39
C GLY A 139 -20.36 -1.10 -5.23
N ASP A 140 -19.09 -0.87 -4.93
CA ASP A 140 -17.97 -1.52 -5.64
C ASP A 140 -17.97 -3.04 -5.50
N TYR A 141 -17.47 -3.70 -6.55
CA TYR A 141 -17.13 -5.12 -6.55
C TYR A 141 -15.60 -5.28 -6.54
N GLY A 142 -15.11 -6.23 -5.75
CA GLY A 142 -13.70 -6.56 -5.67
C GLY A 142 -13.45 -8.02 -5.33
N LYS A 143 -12.19 -8.41 -5.26
CA LYS A 143 -11.78 -9.73 -4.79
C LYS A 143 -10.92 -9.61 -3.54
N VAL A 144 -11.25 -10.40 -2.53
CA VAL A 144 -10.40 -10.62 -1.37
C VAL A 144 -9.84 -12.02 -1.50
N ARG A 145 -8.58 -12.11 -1.94
CA ARG A 145 -7.95 -13.36 -2.41
C ARG A 145 -8.78 -14.01 -3.52
N ASP A 146 -9.34 -15.18 -3.26
CA ASP A 146 -10.16 -15.98 -4.17
C ASP A 146 -11.67 -15.76 -3.99
N LEU A 147 -12.11 -14.92 -3.03
CA LEU A 147 -13.50 -14.58 -2.78
C LEU A 147 -13.91 -13.28 -3.49
N GLY A 148 -14.96 -13.33 -4.31
CA GLY A 148 -15.63 -12.12 -4.80
C GLY A 148 -16.42 -11.44 -3.67
N VAL A 149 -16.30 -10.12 -3.56
CA VAL A 149 -16.96 -9.31 -2.54
C VAL A 149 -17.71 -8.17 -3.22
N GLN A 150 -19.01 -8.08 -2.95
CA GLN A 150 -19.89 -7.03 -3.41
C GLN A 150 -20.26 -6.13 -2.22
N ASN A 151 -20.04 -4.83 -2.36
CA ASN A 151 -20.53 -3.85 -1.40
C ASN A 151 -22.04 -3.67 -1.57
N ILE A 152 -22.78 -3.75 -0.47
CA ILE A 152 -24.19 -3.37 -0.36
C ILE A 152 -24.26 -2.09 0.45
N VAL A 153 -24.66 -1.00 -0.20
CA VAL A 153 -24.69 0.34 0.39
C VAL A 153 -26.10 0.62 0.89
N VAL A 154 -26.21 0.99 2.16
CA VAL A 154 -27.43 1.52 2.75
C VAL A 154 -27.26 3.02 2.98
N ASN A 155 -28.23 3.80 2.51
CA ASN A 155 -28.30 5.25 2.69
C ASN A 155 -29.38 5.59 3.74
N PRO A 156 -29.06 5.49 5.05
CA PRO A 156 -30.06 5.49 6.12
C PRO A 156 -30.61 6.87 6.47
N ILE A 157 -30.19 7.92 5.75
CA ILE A 157 -30.57 9.30 6.01
C ILE A 157 -31.09 9.88 4.71
N GLN A 158 -32.34 10.34 4.71
CA GLN A 158 -32.89 11.14 3.63
C GLN A 158 -33.10 12.57 4.12
N PHE A 159 -32.77 13.54 3.29
CA PHE A 159 -32.85 14.95 3.63
C PHE A 159 -33.69 15.72 2.62
N ASP A 160 -34.56 16.57 3.14
CA ASP A 160 -35.33 17.56 2.39
C ASP A 160 -34.89 18.94 2.88
N ALA A 161 -34.06 19.60 2.06
CA ALA A 161 -33.45 20.88 2.41
C ALA A 161 -34.48 22.02 2.46
N GLU A 162 -35.49 22.00 1.58
CA GLU A 162 -36.55 23.01 1.53
C GLU A 162 -37.41 22.97 2.79
N LYS A 163 -37.77 21.76 3.26
CA LYS A 163 -38.57 21.57 4.47
C LYS A 163 -37.75 21.54 5.75
N SER A 164 -36.41 21.52 5.63
CA SER A 164 -35.49 21.25 6.75
C SER A 164 -35.91 20.00 7.53
N GLU A 165 -36.17 18.92 6.81
CA GLU A 165 -36.62 17.64 7.36
C GLU A 165 -35.61 16.53 7.07
N ILE A 166 -35.32 15.73 8.10
CA ILE A 166 -34.38 14.62 8.04
C ILE A 166 -35.16 13.35 8.39
N ARG A 167 -35.25 12.40 7.47
CA ARG A 167 -35.81 11.07 7.72
C ARG A 167 -34.66 10.12 8.04
N LEU A 168 -34.64 9.62 9.27
CA LEU A 168 -33.67 8.64 9.74
C LEU A 168 -34.29 7.25 9.70
N LEU A 169 -33.62 6.33 9.03
CA LEU A 169 -33.96 4.92 9.05
C LEU A 169 -33.84 4.39 10.48
N THR A 170 -34.88 3.75 11.00
CA THR A 170 -34.86 3.09 12.32
C THR A 170 -34.72 1.58 12.20
N LYS A 171 -35.16 1.01 11.09
CA LYS A 171 -35.04 -0.41 10.78
C LYS A 171 -35.10 -0.62 9.28
N LEU A 172 -34.27 -1.52 8.77
CA LEU A 172 -34.30 -2.00 7.39
C LEU A 172 -34.19 -3.52 7.39
N VAL A 173 -35.05 -4.19 6.64
CA VAL A 173 -34.87 -5.60 6.30
C VAL A 173 -34.68 -5.67 4.79
N PHE A 174 -33.53 -6.18 4.36
CA PHE A 174 -33.22 -6.32 2.94
C PHE A 174 -32.77 -7.74 2.60
N GLN A 175 -32.94 -8.10 1.33
CA GLN A 175 -32.53 -9.37 0.77
C GLN A 175 -31.55 -9.16 -0.38
N VAL A 176 -30.47 -9.93 -0.35
CA VAL A 176 -29.54 -10.09 -1.47
C VAL A 176 -29.80 -11.47 -2.08
N ASN A 177 -30.21 -11.50 -3.33
CA ASN A 177 -30.26 -12.70 -4.16
C ASN A 177 -28.89 -12.86 -4.81
N ILE A 178 -28.21 -13.95 -4.47
CA ILE A 178 -26.84 -14.22 -4.90
C ILE A 178 -26.90 -15.10 -6.14
N ALA A 179 -26.20 -14.70 -7.20
CA ALA A 179 -26.13 -15.45 -8.45
C ALA A 179 -25.55 -16.85 -8.19
N VAL A 180 -26.23 -17.88 -8.69
CA VAL A 180 -25.75 -19.26 -8.56
C VAL A 180 -24.54 -19.46 -9.46
N ASN A 181 -23.45 -19.98 -8.90
CA ASN A 181 -22.34 -20.45 -9.72
C ASN A 181 -22.71 -21.82 -10.30
N ASN A 182 -23.07 -21.88 -11.57
CA ASN A 182 -23.32 -23.16 -12.28
C ASN A 182 -22.04 -24.01 -12.44
N LYS A 183 -20.87 -23.49 -12.01
CA LYS A 183 -19.63 -24.24 -11.90
C LYS A 183 -19.61 -24.90 -10.51
N SER A 184 -19.75 -26.23 -10.51
CA SER A 184 -19.77 -27.11 -9.34
C SER A 184 -18.75 -26.69 -8.27
N GLY A 185 -19.24 -26.38 -7.06
CA GLY A 185 -18.46 -26.25 -5.83
C GLY A 185 -17.26 -25.29 -5.88
N GLY A 186 -17.48 -24.02 -5.53
CA GLY A 186 -16.35 -23.13 -5.23
C GLY A 186 -15.48 -23.73 -4.12
N ASN A 187 -14.20 -23.41 -4.13
CA ASN A 187 -13.30 -23.96 -3.11
C ASN A 187 -13.55 -23.31 -1.76
N LYS A 188 -13.12 -24.02 -0.72
CA LYS A 188 -13.11 -23.45 0.62
C LYS A 188 -12.10 -22.30 0.64
N VAL A 189 -12.60 -21.07 0.73
CA VAL A 189 -11.84 -19.84 0.92
C VAL A 189 -11.16 -19.90 2.29
N GLU A 190 -9.96 -19.32 2.38
CA GLU A 190 -9.25 -19.17 3.66
C GLU A 190 -10.06 -18.32 4.67
N GLU A 191 -9.98 -18.65 5.96
CA GLU A 191 -10.81 -18.05 7.02
C GLU A 191 -10.73 -16.52 7.01
N ILE A 192 -9.52 -15.97 6.90
CA ILE A 192 -9.30 -14.51 6.90
C ILE A 192 -9.96 -13.78 5.72
N ALA A 193 -10.13 -14.46 4.58
CA ALA A 193 -10.81 -13.89 3.42
C ALA A 193 -12.33 -13.98 3.57
N SER A 194 -12.85 -14.97 4.31
CA SER A 194 -14.28 -15.04 4.62
C SER A 194 -14.71 -14.12 5.76
N ASP A 195 -13.81 -13.74 6.68
CA ASP A 195 -14.14 -12.88 7.83
C ASP A 195 -14.46 -11.42 7.47
N VAL A 196 -14.10 -10.98 6.25
CA VAL A 196 -14.41 -9.62 5.79
C VAL A 196 -15.83 -9.47 5.24
N VAL A 197 -16.61 -10.55 5.12
CA VAL A 197 -17.99 -10.54 4.60
C VAL A 197 -19.00 -11.00 5.64
N ILE A 198 -20.20 -10.42 5.62
CA ILE A 198 -21.23 -10.74 6.62
C ILE A 198 -21.84 -12.14 6.43
N ASN A 199 -21.85 -12.69 5.21
CA ASN A 199 -22.40 -14.02 4.91
C ASN A 199 -21.33 -15.14 4.95
N LYS A 200 -20.31 -14.99 5.80
CA LYS A 200 -19.12 -15.87 5.83
C LYS A 200 -19.42 -17.37 5.91
N ASP A 201 -20.47 -17.76 6.62
CA ASP A 201 -20.87 -19.17 6.79
C ASP A 201 -21.14 -19.88 5.45
N VAL A 202 -21.55 -19.11 4.45
CA VAL A 202 -21.84 -19.57 3.09
C VAL A 202 -20.72 -19.14 2.14
N ALA A 203 -20.29 -17.87 2.22
CA ALA A 203 -19.31 -17.29 1.31
C ALA A 203 -17.95 -18.00 1.34
N LYS A 204 -17.62 -18.70 2.44
CA LYS A 204 -16.43 -19.57 2.50
C LYS A 204 -16.40 -20.65 1.42
N TYR A 205 -17.50 -20.93 0.71
CA TYR A 205 -17.55 -21.89 -0.40
C TYR A 205 -17.63 -21.22 -1.78
N PHE A 206 -17.41 -19.91 -1.88
CA PHE A 206 -17.46 -19.17 -3.15
C PHE A 206 -16.08 -18.97 -3.80
N GLY A 207 -15.04 -19.64 -3.30
CA GLY A 207 -13.66 -19.46 -3.76
C GLY A 207 -13.47 -19.82 -5.24
N SER A 208 -12.84 -18.92 -5.98
CA SER A 208 -12.52 -19.09 -7.40
C SER A 208 -11.16 -19.77 -7.60
N GLN A 209 -11.11 -20.80 -8.45
CA GLN A 209 -9.83 -21.39 -8.87
C GLN A 209 -9.14 -20.49 -9.88
N ILE A 210 -8.05 -19.82 -9.46
CA ILE A 210 -7.08 -19.28 -10.40
C ILE A 210 -6.15 -20.42 -10.78
N LYS A 211 -6.31 -20.97 -11.99
CA LYS A 211 -5.32 -21.90 -12.55
C LYS A 211 -4.06 -21.11 -12.93
N LEU A 212 -3.12 -21.02 -12.00
CA LEU A 212 -1.79 -20.48 -12.28
C LEU A 212 -0.97 -21.57 -12.99
N SER A 213 -0.52 -21.29 -14.22
CA SER A 213 0.49 -22.14 -14.86
C SER A 213 1.86 -21.74 -14.33
N LYS A 214 2.52 -22.63 -13.60
CA LYS A 214 3.92 -22.44 -13.23
C LYS A 214 4.75 -22.44 -14.52
N GLN A 215 5.43 -21.32 -14.81
CA GLN A 215 6.44 -21.31 -15.86
C GLN A 215 7.62 -22.19 -15.39
N SER A 216 7.91 -23.25 -16.15
CA SER A 216 9.05 -24.12 -15.90
C SER A 216 10.15 -23.85 -16.91
N VAL A 217 11.38 -23.68 -16.44
CA VAL A 217 12.57 -23.68 -17.31
C VAL A 217 12.84 -25.12 -17.74
N GLN A 218 12.85 -25.39 -19.05
CA GLN A 218 13.17 -26.73 -19.58
C GLN A 218 14.69 -26.94 -19.72
N ASN A 219 15.45 -25.90 -20.05
CA ASN A 219 16.91 -25.94 -20.23
C ASN A 219 17.54 -24.77 -19.49
N SER A 220 17.83 -24.94 -18.20
CA SER A 220 18.41 -23.84 -17.43
C SER A 220 19.88 -23.64 -17.79
N VAL A 221 20.33 -22.39 -17.80
CA VAL A 221 21.77 -22.06 -17.90
C VAL A 221 22.55 -22.71 -16.76
N LEU A 222 21.95 -22.83 -15.57
CA LEU A 222 22.54 -23.49 -14.40
C LEU A 222 22.61 -25.01 -14.50
N ALA A 223 22.05 -25.62 -15.54
CA ALA A 223 21.98 -27.09 -15.66
C ALA A 223 23.36 -27.72 -15.92
N ASN A 224 24.31 -26.95 -16.47
CA ASN A 224 25.64 -27.44 -16.82
C ASN A 224 26.72 -26.41 -16.45
N GLY A 225 27.97 -26.87 -16.35
CA GLY A 225 29.13 -26.04 -16.05
C GLY A 225 29.33 -25.78 -14.56
N ASP A 226 30.48 -25.20 -14.22
CA ASP A 226 30.81 -24.78 -12.87
C ASP A 226 30.35 -23.35 -12.63
N TRP A 227 29.73 -23.11 -11.48
CA TRP A 227 29.08 -21.85 -11.15
C TRP A 227 29.56 -21.33 -9.82
N TYR A 228 30.05 -20.09 -9.83
CA TYR A 228 30.62 -19.44 -8.66
C TYR A 228 29.82 -18.18 -8.34
N LYS A 229 29.49 -18.01 -7.06
CA LYS A 229 28.61 -16.93 -6.60
C LYS A 229 29.39 -15.83 -5.93
N PHE A 230 29.05 -14.59 -6.23
CA PHE A 230 29.62 -13.41 -5.57
C PHE A 230 28.61 -12.26 -5.46
N GLU A 231 28.97 -11.20 -4.72
CA GLU A 231 28.11 -10.05 -4.43
C GLU A 231 28.69 -8.77 -5.05
N ALA A 232 27.81 -7.86 -5.48
CA ALA A 232 28.16 -6.50 -5.87
C ALA A 232 27.29 -5.51 -5.07
N PRO A 233 27.71 -5.11 -3.85
CA PRO A 233 26.85 -4.42 -2.90
C PRO A 233 26.54 -2.97 -3.29
N ALA A 234 27.49 -2.29 -3.92
CA ALA A 234 27.32 -0.93 -4.45
C ALA A 234 27.01 -0.95 -5.95
N GLU A 235 26.32 0.07 -6.43
CA GLU A 235 26.12 0.29 -7.85
C GLU A 235 27.40 0.87 -8.48
N GLY A 236 27.88 0.29 -9.58
CA GLY A 236 29.05 0.79 -10.29
C GLY A 236 29.75 -0.24 -11.17
N ILE A 237 30.88 0.17 -11.76
CA ILE A 237 31.78 -0.74 -12.49
C ILE A 237 32.72 -1.43 -11.51
N TYR A 238 32.72 -2.75 -11.54
CA TYR A 238 33.60 -3.59 -10.73
C TYR A 238 34.72 -4.14 -11.58
N LYS A 239 35.91 -4.22 -10.99
CA LYS A 239 37.06 -4.93 -11.55
C LYS A 239 37.20 -6.27 -10.85
N ILE A 240 37.19 -7.35 -11.63
CA ILE A 240 37.53 -8.70 -11.18
C ILE A 240 38.88 -9.05 -11.80
N ASP A 241 39.89 -9.25 -10.96
CA ASP A 241 41.22 -9.67 -11.38
C ASP A 241 41.45 -11.16 -11.10
N LYS A 242 42.63 -11.64 -11.50
CA LYS A 242 43.08 -13.01 -11.30
C LYS A 242 43.01 -13.45 -9.83
N THR A 243 43.39 -12.57 -8.91
CA THR A 243 43.37 -12.86 -7.47
C THR A 243 41.96 -13.18 -7.00
N TYR A 244 40.98 -12.35 -7.38
CA TYR A 244 39.60 -12.56 -7.00
C TYR A 244 39.00 -13.84 -7.60
N LEU A 245 39.31 -14.16 -8.87
CA LEU A 245 38.89 -15.41 -9.49
C LEU A 245 39.45 -16.64 -8.74
N ALA A 246 40.70 -16.56 -8.28
CA ALA A 246 41.33 -17.63 -7.51
C ALA A 246 40.71 -17.76 -6.11
N GLU A 247 40.35 -16.65 -5.45
CA GLU A 247 39.62 -16.64 -4.18
C GLU A 247 38.23 -17.31 -4.30
N LEU A 248 37.57 -17.17 -5.45
CA LEU A 248 36.33 -17.89 -5.75
C LEU A 248 36.53 -19.39 -6.00
N GLY A 249 37.78 -19.85 -6.20
CA GLY A 249 38.10 -21.24 -6.50
C GLY A 249 38.00 -21.62 -7.98
N ILE A 250 38.08 -20.64 -8.88
CA ILE A 250 38.08 -20.85 -10.33
C ILE A 250 39.47 -21.34 -10.76
N PRO A 251 39.60 -22.44 -11.54
CA PRO A 251 40.89 -22.98 -11.97
C PRO A 251 41.48 -22.18 -13.16
N ILE A 252 41.90 -20.94 -12.91
CA ILE A 252 42.29 -19.93 -13.92
C ILE A 252 43.26 -20.46 -14.98
N ALA A 253 44.23 -21.31 -14.60
CA ALA A 253 45.22 -21.86 -15.52
C ALA A 253 44.63 -22.71 -16.67
N SER A 254 43.36 -23.11 -16.55
CA SER A 254 42.64 -23.92 -17.54
C SER A 254 41.43 -23.20 -18.15
N VAL A 255 41.21 -21.93 -17.78
CA VAL A 255 40.06 -21.15 -18.23
C VAL A 255 40.44 -20.31 -19.43
N ASP A 256 39.70 -20.51 -20.53
CA ASP A 256 39.74 -19.57 -21.66
C ASP A 256 38.92 -18.31 -21.29
N PRO A 257 39.56 -17.12 -21.17
CA PRO A 257 38.90 -15.87 -20.80
C PRO A 257 37.72 -15.53 -21.71
N ARG A 258 37.77 -15.93 -22.98
CA ARG A 258 36.71 -15.65 -23.98
C ARG A 258 35.39 -16.33 -23.63
N THR A 259 35.44 -17.41 -22.86
CA THR A 259 34.27 -18.19 -22.47
C THR A 259 33.64 -17.75 -21.15
N ILE A 260 34.27 -16.80 -20.43
CA ILE A 260 33.77 -16.30 -19.16
C ILE A 260 32.47 -15.52 -19.35
N LYS A 261 31.49 -15.81 -18.49
CA LYS A 261 30.15 -15.21 -18.47
C LYS A 261 29.76 -14.84 -17.04
N ILE A 262 29.02 -13.74 -16.89
CA ILE A 262 28.45 -13.31 -15.59
C ILE A 262 26.93 -13.21 -15.73
N TYR A 263 26.18 -13.83 -14.83
CA TYR A 263 24.73 -13.91 -14.87
C TYR A 263 24.10 -13.33 -13.60
N ASN A 264 22.96 -12.64 -13.75
CA ASN A 264 22.10 -12.23 -12.64
C ASN A 264 20.68 -11.86 -13.15
N ASN A 265 19.80 -11.45 -12.24
CA ASN A 265 18.44 -10.97 -12.56
C ASN A 265 18.18 -9.51 -12.11
N GLY A 266 19.23 -8.69 -12.04
CA GLY A 266 19.11 -7.24 -11.89
C GLY A 266 18.79 -6.71 -10.48
N GLY A 267 18.55 -7.57 -9.47
CA GLY A 267 18.31 -7.14 -8.08
C GLY A 267 16.92 -6.56 -7.80
N TYR A 268 15.98 -6.66 -8.75
CA TYR A 268 14.61 -6.18 -8.60
C TYR A 268 13.76 -7.10 -7.70
N ILE A 269 12.80 -6.52 -6.98
CA ILE A 269 11.72 -7.29 -6.33
C ILE A 269 10.85 -7.94 -7.41
N LEU A 270 10.36 -9.14 -7.13
CA LEU A 270 9.37 -9.78 -8.00
C LEU A 270 8.10 -8.93 -8.12
N PRO A 271 7.55 -8.76 -9.34
CA PRO A 271 6.29 -8.04 -9.51
C PRO A 271 5.15 -8.64 -8.67
N TRP A 272 4.32 -7.76 -8.12
CA TRP A 272 3.10 -8.13 -7.39
C TRP A 272 2.10 -8.85 -8.29
N ALA A 273 2.01 -8.40 -9.55
CA ALA A 273 1.17 -9.03 -10.55
C ALA A 273 1.80 -10.37 -10.97
N VAL A 274 1.11 -11.47 -10.68
CA VAL A 274 1.56 -12.82 -11.07
C VAL A 274 1.69 -13.00 -12.59
N THR A 275 1.00 -12.15 -13.37
CA THR A 275 1.04 -12.11 -14.83
C THR A 275 2.10 -11.19 -15.41
N ALA A 276 2.81 -10.42 -14.58
CA ALA A 276 3.86 -9.53 -15.09
C ALA A 276 5.06 -10.34 -15.60
N ASP A 277 5.61 -9.87 -16.71
CA ASP A 277 6.79 -10.44 -17.33
C ASP A 277 7.98 -10.40 -16.39
N ARG A 278 8.74 -11.49 -16.37
CA ARG A 278 9.96 -11.63 -15.60
C ARG A 278 10.87 -12.65 -16.30
N PRO A 279 12.20 -12.55 -16.15
CA PRO A 279 13.10 -13.58 -16.65
C PRO A 279 12.73 -14.95 -16.11
N VAL A 280 12.63 -15.93 -16.99
CA VAL A 280 12.33 -17.33 -16.62
C VAL A 280 13.58 -18.01 -16.04
N ASP A 281 14.77 -17.56 -16.45
CA ASP A 281 16.08 -18.02 -15.97
C ASP A 281 17.04 -16.82 -15.79
N LEU A 282 18.28 -17.06 -15.35
CA LEU A 282 19.30 -16.03 -15.20
C LEU A 282 19.66 -15.37 -16.54
N VAL A 283 19.89 -14.05 -16.51
CA VAL A 283 20.25 -13.26 -17.69
C VAL A 283 21.74 -12.96 -17.71
N GLU A 284 22.37 -13.12 -18.87
CA GLU A 284 23.79 -12.82 -19.05
C GLU A 284 24.04 -11.30 -19.11
N ASN A 285 24.96 -10.86 -18.26
CA ASN A 285 25.47 -9.49 -18.20
C ASN A 285 26.59 -9.32 -19.22
N ALA A 286 26.59 -8.18 -19.90
CA ALA A 286 27.70 -7.82 -20.77
C ALA A 286 28.92 -7.45 -19.91
N ILE A 287 30.06 -8.07 -20.22
CA ILE A 287 31.34 -7.82 -19.53
C ILE A 287 32.39 -7.32 -20.52
N PHE A 288 33.41 -6.65 -20.01
CA PHE A 288 34.62 -6.33 -20.76
C PHE A 288 35.76 -7.15 -20.18
N ILE A 289 36.64 -7.71 -21.02
CA ILE A 289 37.83 -8.42 -20.56
C ILE A 289 39.04 -7.80 -21.26
N SER A 290 40.02 -7.37 -20.48
CA SER A 290 41.33 -6.95 -20.99
C SER A 290 42.24 -8.17 -21.06
N GLY A 291 42.92 -8.37 -22.21
CA GLY A 291 43.90 -9.45 -22.40
C GLY A 291 43.34 -10.80 -22.80
N GLU A 292 42.07 -10.87 -23.26
CA GLU A 292 41.46 -12.17 -23.62
C GLU A 292 41.95 -12.76 -24.97
N GLU A 293 42.79 -12.04 -25.72
CA GLU A 293 43.14 -12.39 -27.10
C GLU A 293 43.97 -13.66 -27.24
N ASP A 294 44.84 -13.95 -26.27
CA ASP A 294 45.76 -15.08 -26.30
C ASP A 294 45.17 -16.38 -25.71
N GLY A 295 43.93 -16.32 -25.22
CA GLY A 295 43.21 -17.45 -24.64
C GLY A 295 43.69 -17.85 -23.24
N ASN A 296 44.55 -17.07 -22.60
CA ASN A 296 44.99 -17.27 -21.21
C ASN A 296 44.59 -16.08 -20.35
N PHE A 297 44.28 -16.31 -19.08
CA PHE A 297 44.04 -15.24 -18.12
C PHE A 297 45.32 -15.02 -17.28
N GLY A 298 46.17 -14.11 -17.75
CA GLY A 298 47.42 -13.68 -17.15
C GLY A 298 47.26 -12.75 -15.93
N ASP A 299 48.39 -12.31 -15.39
CA ASP A 299 48.41 -11.47 -14.16
C ASP A 299 47.97 -10.02 -14.40
N ALA A 300 48.06 -9.54 -15.65
CA ALA A 300 47.62 -8.21 -16.06
C ALA A 300 46.14 -8.15 -16.50
N ASP A 301 45.50 -9.31 -16.64
CA ASP A 301 44.16 -9.42 -17.21
C ASP A 301 43.11 -9.15 -16.15
N TYR A 302 41.98 -8.60 -16.59
CA TYR A 302 40.88 -8.26 -15.71
C TYR A 302 39.55 -8.19 -16.45
N ILE A 303 38.49 -8.44 -15.70
CA ILE A 303 37.11 -8.32 -16.15
C ILE A 303 36.53 -7.03 -15.56
N LEU A 304 35.86 -6.23 -16.39
CA LEU A 304 34.99 -5.15 -15.95
C LEU A 304 33.54 -5.54 -16.18
N PHE A 305 32.69 -5.35 -15.18
CA PHE A 305 31.25 -5.50 -15.33
C PHE A 305 30.51 -4.44 -14.50
N TYR A 306 29.30 -4.09 -14.92
CA TYR A 306 28.43 -3.21 -14.15
C TYR A 306 27.62 -4.03 -13.15
N GLY A 307 27.88 -3.80 -11.87
CA GLY A 307 27.23 -4.45 -10.74
C GLY A 307 26.35 -3.47 -9.97
N ARG A 308 25.30 -3.98 -9.33
CA ARG A 308 24.46 -3.22 -8.40
C ARG A 308 23.90 -4.09 -7.30
N GLY A 309 23.66 -3.47 -6.14
CA GLY A 309 22.93 -4.07 -5.04
C GLY A 309 21.43 -4.21 -5.34
N VAL A 310 20.66 -4.41 -4.29
CA VAL A 310 19.19 -4.52 -4.37
C VAL A 310 18.48 -3.17 -4.22
N ASP A 311 19.17 -2.17 -3.67
CA ASP A 311 18.64 -0.83 -3.53
C ASP A 311 19.41 0.13 -4.45
N PHE A 312 18.72 0.70 -5.43
CA PHE A 312 19.32 1.56 -6.44
C PHE A 312 18.32 2.59 -6.95
N TRP A 313 18.83 3.66 -7.54
CA TRP A 313 18.01 4.70 -8.15
C TRP A 313 17.82 4.39 -9.63
N GLU A 314 16.61 4.56 -10.16
CA GLU A 314 16.35 4.39 -11.58
C GLU A 314 15.40 5.44 -12.13
N TYR A 315 15.49 5.69 -13.43
CA TYR A 315 14.57 6.58 -14.12
C TYR A 315 13.30 5.82 -14.51
N ASN A 316 12.17 6.22 -13.95
CA ASN A 316 10.86 5.74 -14.36
C ASN A 316 10.34 6.61 -15.51
N SER A 317 10.23 6.01 -16.70
CA SER A 317 9.80 6.71 -17.93
C SER A 317 8.33 7.15 -17.92
N VAL A 318 7.47 6.44 -17.18
CA VAL A 318 6.03 6.75 -17.09
C VAL A 318 5.81 7.98 -16.22
N SER A 319 6.39 7.99 -15.01
CA SER A 319 6.27 9.13 -14.09
C SER A 319 7.24 10.27 -14.41
N LYS A 320 8.22 10.02 -15.30
CA LYS A 320 9.33 10.94 -15.65
C LYS A 320 10.12 11.40 -14.42
N ARG A 321 10.34 10.49 -13.47
CA ARG A 321 11.03 10.78 -12.20
C ARG A 321 12.08 9.73 -11.91
N ILE A 322 13.13 10.12 -11.21
CA ILE A 322 14.05 9.18 -10.56
C ILE A 322 13.34 8.60 -9.33
N THR A 323 13.25 7.28 -9.28
CA THR A 323 12.61 6.51 -8.21
C THR A 323 13.63 5.61 -7.53
N ARG A 324 13.50 5.42 -6.22
CA ARG A 324 14.31 4.47 -5.47
C ARG A 324 13.65 3.09 -5.55
N ASN A 325 14.39 2.10 -6.01
CA ASN A 325 14.08 0.71 -5.71
C ASN A 325 14.63 0.38 -4.33
N LYS A 326 13.77 -0.17 -3.48
CA LYS A 326 14.13 -0.69 -2.16
C LYS A 326 13.63 -2.12 -2.06
N HIS A 327 14.50 -3.07 -1.73
CA HIS A 327 14.15 -4.49 -1.71
C HIS A 327 13.75 -4.97 -0.30
N TRP A 328 12.46 -5.19 -0.07
CA TRP A 328 11.95 -5.54 1.27
C TRP A 328 12.30 -6.96 1.75
N TYR A 329 12.70 -7.86 0.84
CA TYR A 329 12.87 -9.29 1.15
C TYR A 329 14.33 -9.77 1.16
N SER A 330 15.29 -8.91 0.84
CA SER A 330 16.71 -9.25 0.70
C SER A 330 17.54 -8.00 0.80
N LYS A 331 18.74 -8.11 1.40
CA LYS A 331 19.75 -7.04 1.43
C LYS A 331 20.88 -7.27 0.43
N LYS A 332 20.82 -8.36 -0.34
CA LYS A 332 21.93 -8.86 -1.14
C LYS A 332 21.47 -9.22 -2.55
N ASN A 333 22.25 -8.79 -3.53
CA ASN A 333 22.12 -9.18 -4.93
C ASN A 333 23.31 -10.07 -5.30
N TYR A 334 23.02 -11.23 -5.88
CA TYR A 334 24.03 -12.23 -6.21
C TYR A 334 24.27 -12.27 -7.72
N TYR A 335 25.54 -12.35 -8.07
CA TYR A 335 26.03 -12.58 -9.42
C TYR A 335 26.65 -13.97 -9.48
N TRP A 336 26.53 -14.58 -10.65
CA TRP A 336 27.02 -15.93 -10.90
C TRP A 336 28.01 -15.89 -12.06
N ILE A 337 29.25 -16.27 -11.81
CA ILE A 337 30.28 -16.37 -12.84
C ILE A 337 30.47 -17.84 -13.24
N THR A 338 30.62 -18.07 -14.54
CA THR A 338 30.90 -19.37 -15.13
C THR A 338 31.85 -19.21 -16.33
N PHE A 339 32.34 -20.33 -16.85
CA PHE A 339 33.28 -20.40 -17.96
C PHE A 339 33.08 -21.70 -18.77
N GLY A 340 33.71 -21.76 -19.94
CA GLY A 340 33.61 -22.86 -20.88
C GLY A 340 32.43 -22.72 -21.86
N GLY A 341 32.43 -23.60 -22.87
CA GLY A 341 31.45 -23.60 -23.95
C GLY A 341 31.59 -22.38 -24.87
N GLU A 342 30.45 -21.76 -25.18
CA GLU A 342 30.37 -20.60 -26.09
C GLU A 342 31.10 -19.36 -25.55
N THR A 343 31.42 -18.41 -26.43
CA THR A 343 31.95 -17.10 -26.03
C THR A 343 30.93 -16.32 -25.20
N GLY A 344 31.41 -15.61 -24.17
CA GLY A 344 30.54 -14.80 -23.32
C GLY A 344 30.15 -13.46 -23.94
N LYS A 345 29.06 -12.87 -23.44
CA LYS A 345 28.55 -11.57 -23.88
C LYS A 345 29.50 -10.44 -23.53
N ARG A 346 29.94 -9.70 -24.54
CA ARG A 346 30.85 -8.55 -24.38
C ARG A 346 30.10 -7.21 -24.39
N MET A 347 30.66 -6.22 -23.69
CA MET A 347 30.22 -4.82 -23.80
C MET A 347 30.51 -4.30 -25.21
N SER A 348 29.55 -3.61 -25.82
CA SER A 348 29.77 -2.97 -27.12
C SER A 348 30.73 -1.79 -26.97
N ILE A 349 31.79 -1.79 -27.77
CA ILE A 349 32.73 -0.66 -27.83
C ILE A 349 32.00 0.52 -28.50
N GLN A 350 31.90 1.63 -27.78
CA GLN A 350 31.44 2.90 -28.32
C GLN A 350 32.66 3.76 -28.64
N ASN A 351 32.80 4.18 -29.90
CA ASN A 351 33.87 5.10 -30.29
C ASN A 351 33.62 6.47 -29.65
N ASN A 352 34.67 7.11 -29.14
CA ASN A 352 34.58 8.46 -28.60
C ASN A 352 34.01 9.41 -29.66
N ASN A 353 32.96 10.14 -29.29
CA ASN A 353 32.43 11.18 -30.15
C ASN A 353 33.39 12.37 -30.13
N THR A 354 34.10 12.61 -31.23
CA THR A 354 35.06 13.71 -31.37
C THR A 354 34.41 15.05 -31.72
N ASN A 355 33.08 15.09 -31.85
CA ASN A 355 32.36 16.34 -32.09
C ASN A 355 32.37 17.22 -30.84
N SER A 356 32.33 18.55 -31.05
CA SER A 356 32.12 19.49 -29.96
C SER A 356 30.80 19.16 -29.24
N PRO A 357 30.81 19.06 -27.90
CA PRO A 357 29.60 18.75 -27.14
C PRO A 357 28.53 19.82 -27.39
N GLY A 358 27.35 19.40 -27.84
CA GLY A 358 26.19 20.29 -27.99
C GLY A 358 25.63 20.80 -26.64
N LEU A 359 26.00 20.14 -25.54
CA LEU A 359 25.69 20.53 -24.18
C LEU A 359 26.88 20.18 -23.27
N ASN A 360 27.40 21.18 -22.56
CA ASN A 360 28.41 20.97 -21.51
C ASN A 360 27.71 20.75 -20.17
N GLN A 361 27.49 19.48 -19.82
CA GLN A 361 26.93 19.10 -18.51
C GLN A 361 28.01 19.28 -17.43
N THR A 362 27.90 20.32 -16.60
CA THR A 362 28.86 20.61 -15.51
C THR A 362 28.40 20.13 -14.14
N SER A 363 27.15 19.67 -14.02
CA SER A 363 26.57 19.19 -12.77
C SER A 363 25.49 18.13 -13.04
N THR A 364 25.17 17.33 -12.03
CA THR A 364 24.07 16.35 -12.08
C THR A 364 23.32 16.33 -10.76
N LEU A 365 22.12 15.75 -10.76
CA LEU A 365 21.38 15.50 -9.53
C LEU A 365 22.00 14.31 -8.78
N ALA A 366 22.25 14.49 -7.49
CA ALA A 366 22.65 13.43 -6.58
C ALA A 366 21.51 13.10 -5.62
N TYR A 367 21.47 11.85 -5.15
CA TYR A 367 20.39 11.36 -4.30
C TYR A 367 20.94 10.66 -3.07
N LYS A 368 20.37 10.96 -1.91
CA LYS A 368 20.66 10.30 -0.64
C LYS A 368 19.37 9.70 -0.08
N PHE A 369 19.47 8.46 0.40
CA PHE A 369 18.38 7.75 1.07
C PHE A 369 18.87 7.24 2.42
N LYS A 370 18.03 7.33 3.44
CA LYS A 370 18.29 6.84 4.80
C LYS A 370 17.00 6.21 5.33
N ASP A 371 17.08 4.93 5.62
CA ASP A 371 16.02 4.13 6.23
C ASP A 371 16.61 2.76 6.60
N ASP A 372 16.69 2.44 7.90
CA ASP A 372 17.27 1.20 8.39
C ASP A 372 16.25 0.06 8.62
N ASP A 373 14.96 0.28 8.30
CA ASP A 373 13.87 -0.70 8.51
C ASP A 373 13.73 -1.18 9.98
N ASN A 374 13.91 -0.28 10.96
CA ASN A 374 13.98 -0.66 12.36
C ASN A 374 12.65 -1.11 12.98
N GLN A 375 11.50 -0.61 12.51
CA GLN A 375 10.17 -0.86 13.09
C GLN A 375 9.17 -1.32 12.03
N ASN A 376 8.67 -2.56 12.14
CA ASN A 376 7.58 -3.07 11.32
C ASN A 376 6.23 -2.66 11.91
N LEU A 377 5.58 -1.68 11.30
CA LEU A 377 4.30 -1.20 11.80
C LEU A 377 3.23 -2.27 11.63
N MET A 378 2.55 -2.57 12.74
CA MET A 378 1.48 -3.58 12.85
C MET A 378 1.88 -4.99 12.40
N SER A 379 3.17 -5.29 12.30
CA SER A 379 3.65 -6.57 11.77
C SER A 379 3.14 -6.86 10.34
N THR A 380 2.92 -5.82 9.53
CA THR A 380 2.45 -5.96 8.13
C THR A 380 3.48 -6.61 7.22
N GLY A 381 4.77 -6.48 7.55
CA GLY A 381 5.88 -7.07 6.79
C GLY A 381 6.29 -6.27 5.56
N LEU A 382 5.70 -5.10 5.33
CA LEU A 382 6.02 -4.22 4.19
C LEU A 382 6.14 -2.75 4.58
N LEU A 383 5.40 -2.30 5.60
CA LEU A 383 5.55 -0.96 6.12
C LEU A 383 6.54 -0.96 7.27
N TYR A 384 7.77 -0.62 6.94
CA TYR A 384 8.82 -0.36 7.90
C TYR A 384 9.03 1.15 8.04
N VAL A 385 9.32 1.58 9.26
CA VAL A 385 9.76 2.92 9.59
C VAL A 385 11.01 2.82 10.46
N ASP A 386 11.78 3.89 10.50
CA ASP A 386 13.07 3.89 11.19
C ASP A 386 12.88 4.19 12.69
N ASP A 387 12.97 5.46 13.06
CA ASP A 387 12.97 5.87 14.46
C ASP A 387 11.56 6.12 15.04
N ASN A 388 11.42 5.82 16.34
CA ASN A 388 10.19 6.06 17.09
C ASN A 388 10.34 7.25 18.07
N TYR A 389 9.46 8.25 17.94
CA TYR A 389 9.38 9.37 18.86
C TYR A 389 8.64 8.97 20.14
N THR A 390 9.26 9.21 21.29
CA THR A 390 8.70 8.90 22.61
C THR A 390 8.56 10.17 23.46
N THR A 391 7.89 10.09 24.60
CA THR A 391 7.83 11.21 25.55
C THR A 391 9.22 11.65 26.03
N SER A 392 10.18 10.73 26.08
CA SER A 392 11.59 10.97 26.39
C SER A 392 12.46 11.37 25.20
N MET A 393 12.06 11.06 23.97
CA MET A 393 12.81 11.35 22.74
C MET A 393 11.91 12.07 21.73
N LYS A 394 11.94 13.41 21.77
CA LYS A 394 11.07 14.28 20.97
C LYS A 394 11.70 14.78 19.68
N SER A 395 13.00 14.60 19.51
CA SER A 395 13.74 15.02 18.31
C SER A 395 14.85 14.04 18.01
N ILE A 396 15.15 13.87 16.73
CA ILE A 396 16.24 13.04 16.20
C ILE A 396 16.97 13.86 15.16
N THR A 397 18.30 13.77 15.17
CA THR A 397 19.17 14.47 14.24
C THR A 397 19.80 13.47 13.29
N TYR A 398 19.59 13.68 11.99
CA TYR A 398 20.25 12.92 10.94
C TYR A 398 21.42 13.72 10.37
N THR A 399 22.60 13.11 10.33
CA THR A 399 23.80 13.70 9.69
C THR A 399 24.13 12.91 8.45
N ASN A 400 24.05 13.56 7.29
CA ASN A 400 24.36 12.96 5.99
C ASN A 400 25.49 13.72 5.31
N THR A 401 26.52 13.00 4.88
CA THR A 401 27.57 13.56 4.03
C THR A 401 27.07 13.60 2.57
N LEU A 402 27.07 14.80 1.98
CA LEU A 402 26.78 15.05 0.57
C LEU A 402 28.08 15.47 -0.12
N ASN A 403 28.77 14.50 -0.72
CA ASN A 403 30.01 14.76 -1.44
C ASN A 403 29.72 15.55 -2.73
N GLU A 404 30.63 16.44 -3.11
CA GLU A 404 30.59 17.20 -4.36
C GLU A 404 29.32 18.04 -4.56
N ILE A 405 28.64 18.40 -3.46
CA ILE A 405 27.53 19.33 -3.51
C ILE A 405 28.02 20.71 -3.95
N ILE A 406 27.31 21.28 -4.92
CA ILE A 406 27.56 22.66 -5.35
C ILE A 406 27.06 23.59 -4.24
N PRO A 407 27.88 24.52 -3.73
CA PRO A 407 27.43 25.50 -2.73
C PRO A 407 26.17 26.23 -3.18
N ASP A 408 25.28 26.53 -2.23
CA ASP A 408 23.99 27.22 -2.45
C ASP A 408 23.05 26.51 -3.45
N SER A 409 23.31 25.24 -3.76
CA SER A 409 22.39 24.44 -4.57
C SER A 409 21.21 23.97 -3.73
N THR A 410 20.04 23.92 -4.37
CA THR A 410 18.81 23.49 -3.70
C THR A 410 18.86 22.01 -3.32
N ILE A 411 18.60 21.72 -2.04
CA ILE A 411 18.35 20.36 -1.55
C ILE A 411 16.84 20.14 -1.47
N ASN A 412 16.37 19.05 -2.08
CA ASN A 412 14.99 18.60 -1.95
C ASN A 412 14.91 17.49 -0.90
N TYR A 413 14.11 17.72 0.14
CA TYR A 413 13.88 16.72 1.17
C TYR A 413 12.56 15.99 0.95
N THR A 414 12.59 14.68 1.15
CA THR A 414 11.41 13.84 1.28
C THR A 414 11.53 13.04 2.57
N PHE A 415 10.50 13.16 3.40
CA PHE A 415 10.39 12.45 4.67
C PHE A 415 9.09 11.68 4.71
N GLN A 416 9.09 10.54 5.40
CA GLN A 416 7.90 9.76 5.69
C GLN A 416 7.71 9.72 7.21
N PHE A 417 6.51 10.05 7.67
CA PHE A 417 6.17 10.07 9.09
C PHE A 417 4.89 9.29 9.33
N VAL A 418 4.78 8.73 10.53
CA VAL A 418 3.60 8.00 10.98
C VAL A 418 3.17 8.54 12.34
N ASN A 419 1.89 8.90 12.46
CA ASN A 419 1.28 9.26 13.74
C ASN A 419 0.19 8.23 14.11
N GLY A 420 0.47 7.44 15.15
CA GLY A 420 -0.46 6.43 15.67
C GLY A 420 -1.49 6.96 16.68
N GLN A 421 -1.53 8.27 16.96
CA GLN A 421 -2.47 8.84 17.94
C GLN A 421 -3.92 8.73 17.44
N ARG A 422 -4.83 8.27 18.29
CA ARG A 422 -6.25 8.03 17.92
C ARG A 422 -7.08 9.30 17.76
N LEU A 423 -6.77 10.35 18.52
CA LEU A 423 -7.47 11.64 18.47
C LEU A 423 -6.48 12.79 18.77
N GLY A 424 -6.54 13.87 18.00
CA GLY A 424 -5.67 15.05 18.14
C GLY A 424 -4.58 15.14 17.07
N SER A 425 -3.59 15.98 17.31
CA SER A 425 -2.46 16.20 16.39
C SER A 425 -1.19 16.48 17.17
N ASN A 426 -0.03 16.05 16.64
CA ASN A 426 1.28 16.39 17.18
C ASN A 426 1.96 17.39 16.23
N LEU A 427 2.62 18.41 16.78
CA LEU A 427 3.39 19.33 15.95
C LEU A 427 4.67 18.64 15.48
N LEU A 428 4.80 18.44 14.16
CA LEU A 428 6.01 17.97 13.52
C LEU A 428 6.81 19.17 13.02
N THR A 429 8.09 19.19 13.39
CA THR A 429 9.02 20.24 13.01
C THR A 429 10.28 19.65 12.42
N ILE A 430 10.81 20.27 11.36
CA ILE A 430 12.08 19.89 10.74
C ILE A 430 12.95 21.13 10.69
N ASP A 431 14.14 20.98 11.24
CA ASP A 431 15.17 22.01 11.32
C ASP A 431 16.38 21.55 10.50
N GLU A 432 16.90 22.41 9.63
CA GLU A 432 18.15 22.23 8.90
C GLU A 432 19.17 23.22 9.46
N ASN A 433 20.29 22.74 10.00
CA ASN A 433 21.32 23.59 10.63
C ASN A 433 20.74 24.61 11.64
N ASN A 434 19.79 24.15 12.47
CA ASN A 434 19.02 24.96 13.44
C ASN A 434 18.04 25.98 12.84
N ASN A 435 17.87 26.02 11.52
CA ASN A 435 16.85 26.83 10.86
C ASN A 435 15.59 26.00 10.58
N ARG A 436 14.44 26.49 11.05
CA ARG A 436 13.15 25.83 10.83
C ARG A 436 12.73 25.87 9.38
N ILE A 437 12.74 24.72 8.72
CA ILE A 437 12.37 24.57 7.31
C ILE A 437 10.97 23.98 7.10
N PHE A 438 10.41 23.31 8.12
CA PHE A 438 9.07 22.75 8.09
C PHE A 438 8.44 22.72 9.48
N SER A 439 7.16 23.09 9.57
CA SER A 439 6.38 23.04 10.81
C SER A 439 4.92 22.79 10.46
N THR A 440 4.42 21.59 10.71
CA THR A 440 3.00 21.29 10.53
C THR A 440 2.51 20.34 11.61
N PRO A 441 1.29 20.50 12.11
CA PRO A 441 0.66 19.49 12.93
C PRO A 441 0.27 18.27 12.10
N LEU A 442 0.82 17.14 12.51
CA LEU A 442 0.50 15.82 11.98
C LEU A 442 -0.72 15.29 12.74
N ALA A 443 -1.88 15.28 12.08
CA ALA A 443 -3.10 14.70 12.65
C ALA A 443 -2.93 13.21 12.95
N GLY A 444 -3.56 12.75 14.02
CA GLY A 444 -3.73 11.33 14.31
C GLY A 444 -4.69 10.64 13.34
N ALA A 445 -4.90 9.33 13.52
CA ALA A 445 -5.84 8.55 12.72
C ALA A 445 -7.27 9.09 12.91
N SER A 446 -7.97 9.40 11.82
CA SER A 446 -9.37 9.85 11.84
C SER A 446 -10.28 8.70 11.39
N GLY A 447 -10.80 7.91 12.31
CA GLY A 447 -11.74 6.83 12.02
C GLY A 447 -11.50 5.56 12.84
N ASN A 448 -12.36 4.55 12.67
CA ASN A 448 -12.15 3.20 13.24
C ASN A 448 -11.15 2.36 12.43
N TYR A 449 -10.67 2.88 11.30
CA TYR A 449 -9.56 2.32 10.54
C TYR A 449 -8.31 3.12 10.87
N VAL A 450 -7.20 2.44 11.09
CA VAL A 450 -5.91 3.08 11.35
C VAL A 450 -5.36 3.60 10.03
N ASP A 451 -5.89 4.73 9.58
CA ASP A 451 -5.35 5.46 8.45
C ASP A 451 -4.06 6.15 8.88
N TYR A 452 -2.93 5.63 8.39
CA TYR A 452 -1.68 6.35 8.41
C TYR A 452 -1.74 7.46 7.36
N LYS A 453 -1.65 8.72 7.80
CA LYS A 453 -1.44 9.82 6.85
C LYS A 453 -0.01 9.75 6.32
N TYR A 454 0.13 9.27 5.09
CA TYR A 454 1.35 9.40 4.31
C TYR A 454 1.49 10.87 3.86
N GLY A 455 2.60 11.49 4.19
CA GLY A 455 2.97 12.80 3.65
C GLY A 455 4.29 12.65 2.93
N VAL A 456 4.30 12.81 1.61
CA VAL A 456 5.53 13.02 0.86
C VAL A 456 5.74 14.53 0.81
N LEU A 457 6.68 15.04 1.60
CA LEU A 457 7.10 16.43 1.45
C LEU A 457 7.94 16.53 0.17
N TYR A 458 7.56 17.44 -0.73
CA TYR A 458 8.44 17.96 -1.76
C TYR A 458 8.67 19.41 -1.41
N ARG A 459 9.85 19.77 -0.89
CA ARG A 459 10.16 21.19 -0.72
C ARG A 459 11.56 21.51 -1.20
N LYS A 460 11.57 22.52 -2.06
CA LYS A 460 12.70 23.24 -2.61
C LYS A 460 13.19 24.19 -1.52
N PHE A 461 14.39 23.99 -0.99
CA PHE A 461 15.05 24.99 -0.14
C PHE A 461 16.16 25.63 -0.96
N ALA A 462 16.10 26.95 -1.09
CA ALA A 462 17.15 27.75 -1.72
C ALA A 462 18.18 28.13 -0.67
#